data_AF-A0A957V211-F1
#
_entry.id   AF-A0A957V211-F1
#
_cell.length_a   1.000
_cell.length_b   1.000
_cell.length_c   1.000
_cell.angle_alpha   90.00
_cell.angle_beta   90.00
_cell.angle_gamma   90.00
#
_symmetry.space_group_name_H-M   'P 1'
#
loop_
_entity.id
_entity.type
_entity.pdbx_description
1 polymer ?
#
loop_
_entity_poly.entity_id
_entity_poly.type
_entity_poly.pdbx_seq_one_letter_code
_entity_poly.pdbx_strand_id
1 'polypeptide(L)' 'RPYFLWDYDLTEEDVQTLLRTGDEETRIWLASRILESARYADVWRYLSLAELRVLFPHLKLKPPVREAWAYA' A
#
# COMPACT_ATOMS: atom_id res chain seq x y z
N ARG A 1 4.48 -14.77 1.61
CA ARG A 1 3.80 -13.88 2.58
C ARG A 1 4.65 -12.61 2.67
N PRO A 2 4.06 -11.43 2.49
CA PRO A 2 4.80 -10.18 2.57
C PRO A 2 5.29 -9.94 4.01
N TYR A 3 6.57 -9.61 4.19
CA TYR A 3 7.16 -9.41 5.52
C TYR A 3 6.51 -8.26 6.31
N PHE A 4 5.90 -7.31 5.60
CA PHE A 4 5.24 -6.13 6.15
C PHE A 4 3.78 -6.37 6.54
N LEU A 5 3.22 -7.55 6.23
CA LEU A 5 1.85 -7.98 6.58
C LEU A 5 1.92 -9.29 7.40
N TRP A 6 2.78 -9.33 8.40
CA TRP A 6 2.99 -10.52 9.25
C TRP A 6 1.78 -10.85 10.14
N ASP A 7 0.89 -9.88 10.37
CA ASP A 7 -0.32 -9.97 11.18
C ASP A 7 -1.52 -10.55 10.42
N TYR A 8 -1.38 -10.78 9.11
CA TYR A 8 -2.42 -11.36 8.25
C TYR A 8 -1.91 -12.59 7.50
N ASP A 9 -2.79 -13.57 7.29
CA ASP A 9 -2.47 -14.73 6.45
C ASP A 9 -2.74 -14.41 4.96
N LEU A 10 -1.95 -13.47 4.43
CA LEU A 10 -1.99 -13.09 3.01
C LEU A 10 -0.71 -13.51 2.31
N THR A 11 -0.86 -14.10 1.13
CA THR A 11 0.26 -14.34 0.21
C THR A 11 0.56 -13.09 -0.61
N GLU A 12 1.66 -13.11 -1.36
CA GLU A 12 1.99 -12.02 -2.28
C GLU A 12 0.92 -11.85 -3.38
N GLU A 13 0.42 -12.98 -3.88
CA GLU A 13 -0.60 -13.04 -4.91
C GLU A 13 -1.95 -12.53 -4.40
N ASP A 14 -2.29 -12.79 -3.14
CA ASP A 14 -3.50 -12.26 -2.52
C ASP A 14 -3.45 -10.73 -2.43
N VAL A 15 -2.31 -10.16 -2.01
CA VAL A 15 -2.14 -8.71 -1.93
C VAL A 15 -2.29 -8.07 -3.31
N GLN A 16 -1.65 -8.62 -4.33
CA GLN A 16 -1.78 -8.12 -5.70
C GLN A 16 -3.21 -8.24 -6.22
N THR A 17 -3.88 -9.35 -5.92
CA THR A 17 -5.27 -9.58 -6.33
C THR A 17 -6.20 -8.57 -5.66
N LEU A 18 -6.09 -8.40 -4.34
CA LEU A 18 -6.91 -7.45 -3.58
C LEU A 18 -6.65 -5.99 -3.99
N LEU A 19 -5.41 -5.62 -4.31
CA LEU A 19 -5.12 -4.29 -4.84
C LEU A 19 -5.77 -4.03 -6.21
N ARG A 20 -6.00 -5.07 -7.02
CA ARG A 20 -6.60 -4.95 -8.35
C ARG A 20 -8.13 -5.08 -8.33
N THR A 21 -8.67 -5.98 -7.52
CA THR A 21 -10.09 -6.37 -7.55
C THR A 21 -10.85 -6.03 -6.29
N GLY A 22 -10.17 -5.64 -5.21
CA GLY A 22 -10.80 -5.24 -3.96
C GLY A 22 -11.64 -3.98 -4.10
N ASP A 23 -12.51 -3.73 -3.13
CA ASP A 23 -13.19 -2.45 -3.02
C ASP A 23 -12.22 -1.32 -2.67
N GLU A 24 -12.71 -0.09 -2.68
CA GLU A 24 -11.89 1.09 -2.41
C GLU A 24 -11.30 1.06 -0.99
N GLU A 25 -12.08 0.60 -0.01
CA GLU A 25 -11.63 0.49 1.38
C GLU A 25 -10.46 -0.49 1.54
N THR A 26 -10.58 -1.69 0.95
CA THR A 26 -9.51 -2.71 0.98
C THR A 26 -8.25 -2.18 0.31
N ARG A 27 -8.40 -1.51 -0.84
CA ARG A 27 -7.27 -0.91 -1.57
C ARG A 27 -6.57 0.17 -0.75
N ILE A 28 -7.33 1.09 -0.15
CA ILE A 28 -6.80 2.15 0.72
C ILE A 28 -6.07 1.56 1.91
N TRP A 29 -6.66 0.54 2.54
CA TRP A 29 -6.08 -0.12 3.70
C TRP A 29 -4.75 -0.82 3.33
N LEU A 30 -4.74 -1.66 2.28
CA LEU A 30 -3.53 -2.35 1.83
C LEU A 30 -2.44 -1.37 1.39
N ALA A 31 -2.79 -0.35 0.60
CA ALA A 31 -1.85 0.67 0.17
C ALA A 31 -1.24 1.39 1.38
N SER A 32 -2.05 1.73 2.40
CA SER A 32 -1.55 2.34 3.64
C SER A 32 -0.54 1.43 4.35
N ARG A 33 -0.82 0.12 4.45
CA ARG A 33 0.10 -0.85 5.07
C ARG A 33 1.42 -0.97 4.31
N ILE A 34 1.36 -1.02 2.99
CA ILE A 34 2.53 -1.07 2.12
C ILE A 34 3.41 0.17 2.33
N LEU A 35 2.83 1.38 2.28
CA LEU A 35 3.61 2.61 2.44
C LEU A 35 4.18 2.83 3.84
N GLU A 36 3.52 2.30 4.87
CA GLU A 36 3.97 2.44 6.26
C GLU A 36 5.06 1.43 6.64
N SER A 37 5.07 0.24 6.02
CA SER A 37 5.83 -0.91 6.54
C SER A 37 6.75 -1.57 5.51
N ALA A 38 6.50 -1.43 4.21
CA ALA A 38 7.38 -1.96 3.18
C ALA A 38 8.58 -1.01 2.94
N ARG A 39 9.71 -1.59 2.53
CA ARG A 39 10.86 -0.83 2.03
C ARG A 39 10.46 -0.10 0.76
N TYR A 40 10.97 1.11 0.57
CA TYR A 40 10.66 1.96 -0.59
C TYR A 40 10.77 1.22 -1.94
N ALA A 41 11.84 0.44 -2.14
CA ALA A 41 12.04 -0.32 -3.38
C ALA A 41 10.97 -1.42 -3.61
N ASP A 42 10.41 -1.98 -2.54
CA ASP A 42 9.39 -3.03 -2.62
C ASP A 42 7.99 -2.49 -2.88
N VAL A 43 7.71 -1.23 -2.52
CA VAL A 43 6.39 -0.57 -2.74
C VAL A 43 5.97 -0.68 -4.21
N TRP A 44 6.91 -0.46 -5.12
CA TRP A 44 6.68 -0.45 -6.56
C TRP A 44 6.37 -1.83 -7.15
N ARG A 45 6.49 -2.90 -6.36
CA ARG A 45 6.06 -4.25 -6.74
C ARG A 45 4.55 -4.44 -6.58
N TYR A 46 3.88 -3.55 -5.87
CA TYR A 46 2.45 -3.62 -5.56
C TYR A 46 1.66 -2.44 -6.10
N LEU A 47 2.25 -1.24 -6.10
CA LEU A 47 1.61 0.00 -6.52
C LEU A 47 2.41 0.63 -7.65
N SER A 48 1.72 1.13 -8.66
CA SER A 48 2.28 2.08 -9.61
C SER A 48 2.22 3.51 -9.05
N LEU A 49 3.07 4.40 -9.57
CA LEU A 49 3.01 5.83 -9.21
C LEU A 49 1.65 6.46 -9.58
N ALA A 50 1.02 6.00 -10.67
CA ALA A 50 -0.28 6.48 -11.10
C ALA A 50 -1.39 6.09 -10.09
N GLU A 51 -1.41 4.82 -9.68
CA GLU A 51 -2.36 4.35 -8.65
C GLU A 51 -2.11 5.02 -7.31
N LEU A 52 -0.85 5.17 -6.91
CA LEU A 52 -0.48 5.85 -5.68
C LEU A 52 -1.03 7.28 -5.67
N ARG A 53 -0.86 8.06 -6.75
CA ARG A 53 -1.39 9.43 -6.84
C ARG A 53 -2.90 9.51 -6.69
N VAL A 54 -3.63 8.53 -7.23
CA VAL A 54 -5.10 8.46 -7.10
C VAL A 54 -5.50 8.11 -5.66
N LEU A 55 -4.82 7.15 -5.03
CA LEU A 55 -5.15 6.69 -3.69
C LEU A 55 -4.66 7.63 -2.58
N PHE A 56 -3.54 8.33 -2.78
CA PHE A 56 -2.82 9.11 -1.77
C PHE A 56 -3.66 10.13 -0.98
N PRO A 57 -4.61 10.86 -1.60
CA PRO A 57 -5.52 11.75 -0.87
C PRO A 57 -6.39 11.00 0.16
N HIS A 58 -6.72 9.74 -0.11
CA HIS A 58 -7.62 8.91 0.69
C HIS A 58 -6.90 8.02 1.71
N LEU A 59 -5.58 7.87 1.61
CA LEU A 59 -4.80 7.01 2.51
C LEU A 59 -4.82 7.50 3.96
N LYS A 60 -5.00 6.59 4.90
CA LYS A 60 -4.99 6.91 6.34
C LYS A 60 -3.59 6.70 6.91
N LEU A 61 -2.62 7.47 6.41
CA LEU A 61 -1.21 7.41 6.81
C LEU A 61 -0.94 8.26 8.05
N LYS A 62 0.00 7.80 8.89
CA LYS A 62 0.60 8.64 9.95
C LYS A 62 1.28 9.89 9.34
N PRO A 63 1.24 11.05 10.01
CA PRO A 63 1.78 12.31 9.44
C PRO A 63 3.22 12.20 8.90
N PRO A 64 4.19 11.59 9.60
CA PRO A 64 5.56 11.48 9.09
C PRO A 64 5.66 10.66 7.81
N VAL A 65 4.85 9.60 7.70
CA VAL A 65 4.81 8.74 6.51
C VAL A 65 4.17 9.50 5.35
N ARG A 66 3.07 10.20 5.62
CA ARG A 66 2.41 11.06 4.62
C ARG A 66 3.37 12.11 4.08
N GLU A 67 4.13 12.79 4.93
CA GLU A 67 5.11 13.79 4.50
C GLU A 67 6.22 13.18 3.64
N ALA A 68 6.74 12.01 4.02
CA ALA A 68 7.78 11.32 3.26
C ALA A 68 7.32 10.94 1.84
N TRP A 69 6.04 10.55 1.69
CA TRP A 69 5.46 10.15 0.41
C TRP A 69 4.85 11.31 -0.39
N ALA A 70 4.73 12.51 0.20
CA ALA A 70 4.16 13.68 -0.49
C ALA A 70 5.01 14.16 -1.68
N TYR A 71 6.30 13.78 -1.73
CA TYR A 71 7.26 14.17 -2.76
C TYR A 71 7.60 13.03 -3.75
N ALA A 72 6.88 11.90 -3.66
CA ALA A 72 7.12 10.72 -4.49
C ALA A 72 6.58 10.86 -5.93
#